data_AF-A0A9D3P0A7-F1
#
_entry.id   AF-A0A9D3P0A7-F1
#
_cell.length_a   1.000
_cell.length_b   1.000
_cell.length_c   1.000
_cell.angle_alpha   90.00
_cell.angle_beta   90.00
_cell.angle_gamma   90.00
#
_symmetry.space_group_name_H-M   'P 1'
#
loop_
_entity.id
_entity.type
_entity.pdbx_description
1 polymer ?
#
loop_
_entity_poly.entity_id
_entity_poly.type
_entity_poly.pdbx_seq_one_letter_code
_entity_poly.pdbx_strand_id
1 'polypeptide(L)'
;MDKHKGHDTVTATAERVEKESELKEDQMKFQQRIQEKQKKVQELKQTVNTIKLSAQTAVDDSERIFTEMISSMEKKRSEVTELIRAQEKAELSPAERLLDQLEQEIADLQRRVTELEQLSHTHDHIHFLQALASGHLSPTIKRPYFDTSSITVPQHLSFDGVMNSLSDLKKRLEEFWEEEFIIIPPHDFCYLTLDPHTAHPHLRLSEKNRVATENRKCACFDGRHHGNNSSLPET
;
A
#
# COMPACT_ATOMS: atom_id res chain seq x y z
N MET A 1 91.14 17.05 2.31
CA MET A 1 89.78 17.47 2.73
C MET A 1 89.83 18.98 2.86
N ASP A 2 89.50 19.64 1.76
CA ASP A 2 89.56 21.09 1.59
C ASP A 2 88.47 21.73 2.46
N LYS A 3 88.88 22.66 3.34
CA LYS A 3 88.03 23.19 4.41
C LYS A 3 87.37 24.46 3.91
N HIS A 4 86.23 24.32 3.23
CA HIS A 4 85.37 25.46 2.91
C HIS A 4 84.78 26.04 4.20
N LYS A 5 85.16 27.30 4.48
CA LYS A 5 84.88 28.03 5.71
C LYS A 5 83.45 28.59 5.69
N GLY A 6 82.47 27.71 5.76
CA GLY A 6 81.05 28.10 5.73
C GLY A 6 80.05 26.96 5.82
N HIS A 7 80.48 25.69 5.71
CA HIS A 7 79.58 24.54 5.76
C HIS A 7 80.04 23.54 6.81
N ASP A 8 79.12 23.17 7.70
CA ASP A 8 79.35 22.08 8.64
C ASP A 8 79.41 20.77 7.85
N THR A 9 80.55 20.08 7.90
CA THR A 9 80.81 18.90 7.07
C THR A 9 80.63 17.66 7.92
N VAL A 10 79.45 17.05 7.85
CA VAL A 10 79.12 15.82 8.59
C VAL A 10 79.68 14.60 7.85
N THR A 11 80.16 13.60 8.58
CA THR A 11 80.60 12.32 7.98
C THR A 11 79.40 11.48 7.57
N ALA A 12 79.46 10.81 6.41
CA ALA A 12 78.38 9.94 5.93
C ALA A 12 77.98 8.84 6.94
N THR A 13 78.91 8.40 7.78
CA THR A 13 78.65 7.45 8.88
C THR A 13 77.80 8.03 10.00
N ALA A 14 78.01 9.30 10.39
CA ALA A 14 77.21 9.95 11.42
C ALA A 14 75.78 10.22 10.91
N GLU A 15 75.65 10.75 9.70
CA GLU A 15 74.35 10.98 9.04
C GLU A 15 73.53 9.69 8.92
N ARG A 16 74.18 8.56 8.55
CA ARG A 16 73.51 7.26 8.46
C ARG A 16 72.92 6.81 9.80
N VAL A 17 73.64 7.00 10.91
CA VAL A 17 73.17 6.58 12.24
C VAL A 17 71.96 7.41 12.66
N GLU A 18 71.98 8.71 12.41
CA GLU A 18 70.83 9.60 12.67
C GLU A 18 69.62 9.18 11.84
N LYS A 19 69.79 8.97 10.52
CA LYS A 19 68.72 8.50 9.64
C LYS A 19 68.19 7.11 10.00
N GLU A 20 69.04 6.21 10.50
CA GLU A 20 68.60 4.90 10.98
C GLU A 20 67.78 5.01 12.27
N SER A 21 68.09 5.97 13.15
CA SER A 21 67.30 6.27 14.35
C SER A 21 65.93 6.85 13.97
N GLU A 22 65.89 7.84 13.06
CA GLU A 22 64.64 8.41 12.54
C GLU A 22 63.74 7.31 11.92
N LEU A 23 64.32 6.43 11.09
CA LEU A 23 63.59 5.31 10.49
C LEU A 23 62.98 4.37 11.52
N LYS A 24 63.70 4.05 12.61
CA LYS A 24 63.17 3.21 13.69
C LYS A 24 62.04 3.90 14.44
N GLU A 25 62.14 5.20 14.67
CA GLU A 25 61.06 5.98 15.29
C GLU A 25 59.80 6.01 14.41
N ASP A 26 59.96 6.26 13.12
CA ASP A 26 58.85 6.24 12.16
C ASP A 26 58.24 4.84 12.03
N GLN A 27 59.05 3.78 12.06
CA GLN A 27 58.56 2.40 12.08
C GLN A 27 57.66 2.14 13.29
N MET A 28 58.06 2.59 14.49
CA MET A 28 57.23 2.47 15.70
C MET A 28 55.93 3.29 15.58
N LYS A 29 56.00 4.52 15.06
CA LYS A 29 54.80 5.35 14.82
C LYS A 29 53.82 4.68 13.85
N PHE A 30 54.31 4.07 12.77
CA PHE A 30 53.46 3.34 11.84
C PHE A 30 52.84 2.10 12.47
N GLN A 31 53.58 1.34 13.27
CA GLN A 31 53.04 0.18 14.00
C GLN A 31 51.91 0.59 14.96
N GLN A 32 52.07 1.69 15.70
CA GLN A 32 51.01 2.22 16.56
C GLN A 32 49.77 2.61 15.76
N ARG A 33 49.94 3.36 14.66
CA ARG A 33 48.82 3.75 13.78
C ARG A 33 48.09 2.54 13.18
N ILE A 34 48.82 1.48 12.84
CA ILE A 34 48.22 0.22 12.36
C ILE A 34 47.31 -0.38 13.44
N GLN A 35 47.79 -0.49 14.68
CA GLN A 35 46.98 -1.03 15.79
C GLN A 35 45.73 -0.18 16.06
N GLU A 36 45.86 1.15 16.07
CA GLU A 36 44.72 2.06 16.21
C GLU A 36 43.68 1.88 15.09
N LYS A 37 44.13 1.75 13.85
CA LYS A 37 43.25 1.52 12.69
C LYS A 37 42.59 0.15 12.76
N GLN A 38 43.30 -0.89 13.19
CA GLN A 38 42.72 -2.23 13.40
C GLN A 38 41.60 -2.20 14.45
N LYS A 39 41.82 -1.51 15.58
CA LYS A 39 40.78 -1.31 16.60
C LYS A 39 39.56 -0.58 16.04
N LYS A 40 39.78 0.54 15.33
CA LYS A 40 38.68 1.29 14.68
C LYS A 40 37.91 0.47 13.66
N VAL A 41 38.58 -0.41 12.91
CA VAL A 41 37.91 -1.32 11.97
C VAL A 41 37.01 -2.31 12.71
N GLN A 42 37.44 -2.84 13.85
CA GLN A 42 36.61 -3.73 14.65
C GLN A 42 35.38 -3.01 15.23
N GLU A 43 35.57 -1.82 15.78
CA GLU A 43 34.47 -0.97 16.28
C GLU A 43 33.45 -0.67 15.16
N LEU A 44 33.92 -0.23 13.99
CA LEU A 44 33.05 0.05 12.84
C LEU A 44 32.29 -1.19 12.36
N LYS A 45 32.93 -2.36 12.33
CA LYS A 45 32.24 -3.62 11.98
C LYS A 45 31.12 -3.94 12.95
N GLN A 46 31.34 -3.73 14.25
CA GLN A 46 30.29 -3.92 15.26
C GLN A 46 29.15 -2.92 15.06
N THR A 47 29.45 -1.62 14.89
CA THR A 47 28.44 -0.59 14.64
C THR A 47 27.59 -0.91 13.40
N VAL A 48 28.22 -1.31 12.29
CA VAL A 48 27.51 -1.69 11.06
C VAL A 48 26.56 -2.87 11.32
N ASN A 49 27.00 -3.88 12.06
CA ASN A 49 26.16 -5.03 12.38
C ASN A 49 24.98 -4.65 13.29
N THR A 50 25.21 -3.80 14.29
CA THR A 50 24.15 -3.31 15.18
C THR A 50 23.09 -2.51 14.41
N ILE A 51 23.51 -1.63 13.50
CA ILE A 51 22.59 -0.86 12.66
C ILE A 51 21.77 -1.80 11.77
N LYS A 52 22.42 -2.76 11.11
CA LYS A 52 21.72 -3.75 10.27
C LYS A 52 20.69 -4.56 11.06
N LEU A 53 21.06 -5.04 12.24
CA LEU A 53 20.16 -5.81 13.09
C LEU A 53 18.97 -4.94 13.55
N SER A 54 19.25 -3.72 14.01
CA SER A 54 18.20 -2.77 14.43
C SER A 54 17.22 -2.46 13.30
N ALA A 55 17.74 -2.20 12.09
CA ALA A 55 16.90 -1.95 10.92
C ALA A 55 16.04 -3.17 10.55
N GLN A 56 16.62 -4.37 10.59
CA GLN A 56 15.86 -5.59 10.33
C GLN A 56 14.77 -5.81 11.37
N THR A 57 15.08 -5.64 12.67
CA THR A 57 14.08 -5.75 13.74
C THR A 57 12.95 -4.74 13.55
N ALA A 58 13.25 -3.50 13.18
CA ALA A 58 12.22 -2.49 12.90
C ALA A 58 11.33 -2.89 11.72
N VAL A 59 11.91 -3.48 10.66
CA VAL A 59 11.14 -4.02 9.53
C VAL A 59 10.24 -5.16 10.00
N ASP A 60 10.78 -6.16 10.68
CA ASP A 60 10.03 -7.34 11.15
C ASP A 60 8.87 -6.94 12.09
N ASP A 61 9.14 -6.02 13.03
CA ASP A 61 8.11 -5.49 13.93
C ASP A 61 7.03 -4.71 13.17
N SER A 62 7.41 -3.91 12.16
CA SER A 62 6.45 -3.18 11.33
C SER A 62 5.57 -4.13 10.51
N GLU A 63 6.16 -5.18 9.91
CA GLU A 63 5.43 -6.20 9.16
C GLU A 63 4.43 -6.95 10.06
N ARG A 64 4.85 -7.28 11.29
CA ARG A 64 3.96 -7.89 12.30
C ARG A 64 2.77 -6.99 12.61
N ILE A 65 3.01 -5.72 12.91
CA ILE A 65 1.94 -4.75 13.24
C ILE A 65 0.96 -4.61 12.08
N PHE A 66 1.46 -4.43 10.85
CA PHE A 66 0.59 -4.34 9.68
C PHE A 66 -0.22 -5.62 9.45
N THR A 67 0.38 -6.79 9.66
CA THR A 67 -0.32 -8.08 9.55
C THR A 67 -1.47 -8.20 10.54
N GLU A 68 -1.28 -7.78 11.79
CA GLU A 68 -2.32 -7.76 12.82
C GLU A 68 -3.46 -6.78 12.47
N MET A 69 -3.11 -5.60 11.94
CA MET A 69 -4.09 -4.60 11.47
C MET A 69 -4.93 -5.14 10.31
N ILE A 70 -4.29 -5.72 9.29
CA ILE A 70 -4.96 -6.34 8.14
C ILE A 70 -5.92 -7.42 8.63
N SER A 71 -5.45 -8.33 9.50
CA SER A 71 -6.29 -9.41 10.06
C SER A 71 -7.52 -8.87 10.78
N SER A 72 -7.37 -7.78 11.53
CA SER A 72 -8.47 -7.10 12.22
C SER A 72 -9.48 -6.50 11.25
N MET A 73 -9.01 -5.87 10.16
CA MET A 73 -9.87 -5.33 9.10
C MET A 73 -10.63 -6.43 8.36
N GLU A 74 -9.98 -7.56 8.06
CA GLU A 74 -10.63 -8.71 7.41
C GLU A 74 -11.71 -9.34 8.28
N LYS A 75 -11.48 -9.41 9.60
CA LYS A 75 -12.50 -9.84 10.55
C LYS A 75 -13.71 -8.90 10.52
N LYS A 76 -13.48 -7.58 10.56
CA LYS A 76 -14.56 -6.59 10.48
C LYS A 76 -15.32 -6.63 9.14
N ARG A 77 -14.61 -6.83 8.02
CA ARG A 77 -15.22 -7.07 6.71
C ARG A 77 -16.18 -8.27 6.74
N SER A 78 -15.76 -9.36 7.37
CA SER A 78 -16.57 -10.57 7.50
C SER A 78 -17.81 -10.32 8.37
N GLU A 79 -17.66 -9.69 9.53
CA GLU A 79 -18.76 -9.32 10.42
C GLU A 79 -19.82 -8.45 9.70
N VAL A 80 -19.40 -7.43 8.96
CA VAL A 80 -20.33 -6.56 8.20
C VAL A 80 -21.06 -7.35 7.12
N THR A 81 -20.36 -8.24 6.42
CA THR A 81 -20.96 -9.10 5.39
C THR A 81 -22.02 -10.02 5.99
N GLU A 82 -21.71 -10.66 7.11
CA GLU A 82 -22.65 -11.55 7.82
C GLU A 82 -23.89 -10.79 8.30
N LEU A 83 -23.73 -9.57 8.84
CA LEU A 83 -24.85 -8.73 9.25
C LEU A 83 -25.78 -8.36 8.09
N ILE A 84 -25.21 -7.98 6.94
CA ILE A 84 -26.00 -7.69 5.72
C ILE A 84 -26.81 -8.91 5.30
N ARG A 85 -26.18 -10.09 5.26
CA ARG A 85 -26.85 -11.36 4.89
C ARG A 85 -27.92 -11.78 5.89
N ALA A 86 -27.66 -11.58 7.18
CA ALA A 86 -28.64 -11.85 8.22
C ALA A 86 -29.87 -10.95 8.08
N GLN A 87 -29.68 -9.65 7.82
CA GLN A 87 -30.77 -8.72 7.58
C GLN A 87 -31.55 -9.07 6.31
N GLU A 88 -30.86 -9.31 5.19
CA GLU A 88 -31.46 -9.77 3.93
C GLU A 88 -32.38 -10.98 4.16
N LYS A 89 -31.87 -12.01 4.84
CA LYS A 89 -32.64 -13.22 5.14
C LYS A 89 -33.83 -12.94 6.06
N ALA A 90 -33.65 -12.10 7.08
CA ALA A 90 -34.71 -11.76 8.01
C ALA A 90 -35.88 -11.04 7.31
N GLU A 91 -35.58 -10.16 6.36
CA GLU A 91 -36.56 -9.39 5.59
C GLU A 91 -37.21 -10.20 4.47
N LEU A 92 -36.48 -11.14 3.85
CA LEU A 92 -37.02 -12.00 2.79
C LEU A 92 -37.88 -13.15 3.34
N SER A 93 -37.55 -13.71 4.50
CA SER A 93 -38.24 -14.89 5.05
C SER A 93 -39.76 -14.76 5.21
N PRO A 94 -40.36 -13.60 5.55
CA PRO A 94 -41.81 -13.44 5.57
C PRO A 94 -42.41 -13.38 4.17
N ALA A 95 -41.71 -12.75 3.22
CA ALA A 95 -42.15 -12.65 1.83
C ALA A 95 -42.13 -14.02 1.13
N GLU A 96 -41.08 -14.82 1.35
CA GLU A 96 -40.99 -16.20 0.84
C GLU A 96 -42.13 -17.08 1.37
N ARG A 97 -42.40 -17.04 2.68
CA ARG A 97 -43.53 -17.80 3.26
C ARG A 97 -44.87 -17.39 2.69
N LEU A 98 -45.06 -16.10 2.42
CA LEU A 98 -46.29 -15.59 1.83
C LEU A 98 -46.41 -16.02 0.37
N LEU A 99 -45.30 -16.01 -0.38
CA LEU A 99 -45.25 -16.52 -1.76
C LEU A 99 -45.70 -17.99 -1.79
N ASP A 100 -45.07 -18.85 -0.99
CA ASP A 100 -45.40 -20.28 -0.89
C ASP A 100 -46.90 -20.50 -0.60
N GLN A 101 -47.43 -19.68 0.31
CA GLN A 101 -48.83 -19.76 0.69
C GLN A 101 -49.79 -19.37 -0.44
N LEU A 102 -49.48 -18.30 -1.17
CA LEU A 102 -50.27 -17.87 -2.32
C LEU A 102 -50.20 -18.88 -3.46
N GLU A 103 -49.04 -19.46 -3.73
CA GLU A 103 -48.88 -20.52 -4.73
C GLU A 103 -49.73 -21.75 -4.40
N GLN A 104 -49.75 -22.16 -3.12
CA GLN A 104 -50.60 -23.26 -2.67
C GLN A 104 -52.09 -22.94 -2.79
N GLU A 105 -52.51 -21.71 -2.47
CA GLU A 105 -53.90 -21.28 -2.60
C GLU A 105 -54.34 -21.25 -4.08
N ILE A 106 -53.49 -20.75 -4.97
CA ILE A 106 -53.74 -20.77 -6.42
C ILE A 106 -53.91 -22.21 -6.91
N ALA A 107 -53.02 -23.14 -6.51
CA ALA A 107 -53.12 -24.54 -6.90
C ALA A 107 -54.40 -25.20 -6.36
N ASP A 108 -54.79 -24.92 -5.11
CA ASP A 108 -56.02 -25.40 -4.49
C ASP A 108 -57.27 -24.85 -5.22
N LEU A 109 -57.25 -23.58 -5.63
CA LEU A 109 -58.33 -22.95 -6.40
C LEU A 109 -58.42 -23.52 -7.80
N GLN A 110 -57.30 -23.69 -8.51
CA GLN A 110 -57.26 -24.32 -9.84
C GLN A 110 -57.82 -25.74 -9.80
N ARG A 111 -57.45 -26.55 -8.80
CA ARG A 111 -58.02 -27.89 -8.60
C ARG A 111 -59.54 -27.83 -8.41
N ARG A 112 -60.05 -26.90 -7.61
CA ARG A 112 -61.50 -26.76 -7.40
C ARG A 112 -62.23 -26.33 -8.67
N VAL A 113 -61.63 -25.44 -9.47
CA VAL A 113 -62.20 -25.02 -10.76
C VAL A 113 -62.34 -26.23 -11.68
N THR A 114 -61.30 -27.07 -11.80
CA THR A 114 -61.37 -28.27 -12.67
C THR A 114 -62.34 -29.31 -12.15
N GLU A 115 -62.44 -29.52 -10.84
CA GLU A 115 -63.45 -30.40 -10.23
C GLU A 115 -64.89 -29.91 -10.50
N LEU A 116 -65.13 -28.60 -10.38
CA LEU A 116 -66.43 -28.00 -10.69
C LEU A 116 -66.77 -28.07 -12.18
N GLU A 117 -65.79 -27.87 -13.06
CA GLU A 117 -65.95 -28.07 -14.50
C GLU A 117 -66.30 -29.54 -14.82
N GLN A 118 -65.61 -30.51 -14.23
CA GLN A 118 -65.93 -31.93 -14.44
C GLN A 118 -67.34 -32.27 -13.94
N LEU A 119 -67.73 -31.74 -12.79
CA LEU A 119 -69.07 -31.96 -12.25
C LEU A 119 -70.16 -31.37 -13.16
N SER A 120 -69.94 -30.18 -13.74
CA SER A 120 -70.93 -29.53 -14.62
C SER A 120 -71.17 -30.28 -15.93
N HIS A 121 -70.22 -31.09 -16.40
CA HIS A 121 -70.36 -31.95 -17.58
C HIS A 121 -70.96 -33.34 -17.27
N THR A 122 -71.25 -33.64 -15.99
CA THR A 122 -71.81 -34.94 -15.59
C THR A 122 -73.30 -35.02 -15.95
N HIS A 123 -73.70 -36.09 -16.65
CA HIS A 123 -75.10 -36.32 -17.05
C HIS A 123 -75.93 -37.03 -15.97
N ASP A 124 -75.28 -37.62 -14.96
CA ASP A 124 -75.95 -38.24 -13.82
C ASP A 124 -76.39 -37.15 -12.82
N HIS A 125 -77.69 -36.83 -12.86
CA HIS A 125 -78.29 -35.82 -12.01
C HIS A 125 -78.26 -36.18 -10.52
N ILE A 126 -78.26 -37.48 -10.16
CA ILE A 126 -78.18 -37.91 -8.76
C ILE A 126 -76.76 -37.68 -8.24
N HIS A 127 -75.75 -38.07 -9.01
CA HIS A 127 -74.34 -37.82 -8.68
C HIS A 127 -74.05 -36.32 -8.56
N PHE A 128 -74.57 -35.50 -9.48
CA PHE A 128 -74.46 -34.04 -9.42
C PHE A 128 -75.00 -33.46 -8.10
N LEU A 129 -76.22 -33.84 -7.73
CA LEU A 129 -76.86 -33.37 -6.49
C LEU A 129 -76.15 -33.91 -5.24
N GLN A 130 -75.68 -35.15 -5.27
CA GLN A 130 -74.90 -35.74 -4.16
C GLN A 130 -73.55 -35.04 -3.96
N ALA A 131 -72.83 -34.74 -5.04
CA ALA A 131 -71.53 -34.06 -4.97
C ALA A 131 -71.64 -32.64 -4.42
N LEU A 132 -72.71 -31.91 -4.78
CA LEU A 132 -73.02 -30.60 -4.19
C LEU A 132 -73.44 -30.71 -2.71
N ALA A 133 -74.24 -31.72 -2.36
CA ALA A 133 -74.70 -31.95 -0.99
C ALA A 133 -73.59 -32.45 -0.05
N SER A 134 -72.57 -33.14 -0.57
CA SER A 134 -71.45 -33.70 0.20
C SER A 134 -70.51 -32.63 0.79
N GLY A 135 -70.72 -31.35 0.50
CA GLY A 135 -69.91 -30.25 1.05
C GLY A 135 -68.48 -30.16 0.50
N HIS A 136 -68.00 -31.19 -0.21
CA HIS A 136 -66.67 -31.27 -0.82
C HIS A 136 -66.47 -30.22 -1.93
N LEU A 137 -67.56 -29.86 -2.61
CA LEU A 137 -67.62 -28.87 -3.70
C LEU A 137 -68.53 -27.68 -3.38
N SER A 138 -69.05 -27.62 -2.14
CA SER A 138 -69.91 -26.51 -1.72
C SER A 138 -69.09 -25.22 -1.68
N PRO A 139 -69.63 -24.05 -2.10
CA PRO A 139 -68.91 -22.77 -2.07
C PRO A 139 -68.55 -22.27 -0.68
N THR A 140 -68.71 -23.09 0.37
CA THR A 140 -68.59 -22.67 1.75
C THR A 140 -67.12 -22.43 2.10
N ILE A 141 -66.65 -21.21 1.85
CA ILE A 141 -66.17 -20.22 2.84
C ILE A 141 -65.89 -20.79 4.26
N LYS A 142 -65.12 -21.87 4.39
CA LYS A 142 -64.75 -22.49 5.68
C LYS A 142 -63.26 -22.80 5.80
N ARG A 143 -62.47 -22.46 4.79
CA ARG A 143 -61.06 -22.14 5.03
C ARG A 143 -61.03 -20.62 5.22
N PRO A 144 -60.41 -20.07 6.27
CA PRO A 144 -60.20 -18.63 6.34
C PRO A 144 -59.48 -18.26 5.04
N TYR A 145 -60.19 -17.55 4.16
CA TYR A 145 -59.61 -16.99 2.95
C TYR A 145 -58.45 -16.13 3.44
N PHE A 146 -57.25 -16.35 2.92
CA PHE A 146 -56.13 -15.54 3.36
C PHE A 146 -56.44 -14.12 2.91
N ASP A 147 -56.62 -13.20 3.85
CA ASP A 147 -56.99 -11.83 3.52
C ASP A 147 -55.78 -11.12 2.92
N THR A 148 -55.62 -11.29 1.61
CA THR A 148 -54.54 -10.71 0.80
C THR A 148 -54.52 -9.18 0.85
N SER A 149 -55.60 -8.56 1.31
CA SER A 149 -55.75 -7.10 1.47
C SER A 149 -54.77 -6.48 2.48
N SER A 150 -54.15 -7.30 3.34
CA SER A 150 -53.24 -6.88 4.40
C SER A 150 -51.75 -7.11 4.09
N ILE A 151 -51.43 -7.63 2.90
CA ILE A 151 -50.06 -7.96 2.50
C ILE A 151 -49.23 -6.67 2.39
N THR A 152 -48.47 -6.38 3.44
CA THR A 152 -47.42 -5.37 3.41
C THR A 152 -46.13 -6.05 3.00
N VAL A 153 -45.77 -5.93 1.71
CA VAL A 153 -44.43 -6.29 1.25
C VAL A 153 -43.46 -5.25 1.82
N PRO A 154 -42.34 -5.63 2.45
CA PRO A 154 -41.30 -4.68 2.83
C PRO A 154 -40.79 -3.97 1.57
N GLN A 155 -41.16 -2.71 1.37
CA GLN A 155 -40.91 -2.01 0.11
C GLN A 155 -39.50 -1.42 -0.02
N HIS A 156 -38.66 -1.43 1.03
CA HIS A 156 -37.33 -0.83 0.94
C HIS A 156 -36.36 -1.40 1.97
N LEU A 157 -35.60 -2.43 1.58
CA LEU A 157 -34.35 -2.76 2.24
C LEU A 157 -33.26 -1.86 1.67
N SER A 158 -32.82 -0.85 2.42
CA SER A 158 -31.67 -0.02 2.06
C SER A 158 -30.47 -0.33 2.96
N PHE A 159 -29.29 -0.43 2.36
CA PHE A 159 -28.02 -0.57 3.05
C PHE A 159 -27.18 0.72 2.97
N ASP A 160 -27.78 1.85 2.56
CA ASP A 160 -27.07 3.12 2.38
C ASP A 160 -26.41 3.58 3.69
N GLY A 161 -27.05 3.32 4.83
CA GLY A 161 -26.48 3.61 6.15
C GLY A 161 -25.16 2.86 6.41
N VAL A 162 -25.06 1.60 5.98
CA VAL A 162 -23.83 0.80 6.10
C VAL A 162 -22.76 1.37 5.17
N MET A 163 -23.14 1.71 3.93
CA MET A 163 -22.21 2.24 2.94
C MET A 163 -21.65 3.62 3.33
N ASN A 164 -22.51 4.50 3.83
CA ASN A 164 -22.13 5.81 4.34
C ASN A 164 -21.18 5.68 5.53
N SER A 165 -21.52 4.81 6.49
CA SER A 165 -20.67 4.57 7.67
C SER A 165 -19.28 4.02 7.30
N LEU A 166 -19.21 3.09 6.34
CA LEU A 166 -17.93 2.58 5.84
C LEU A 166 -17.13 3.63 5.07
N SER A 167 -17.81 4.50 4.33
CA SER A 167 -17.17 5.62 3.61
C SER A 167 -16.58 6.64 4.59
N ASP A 168 -17.31 6.98 5.65
CA ASP A 168 -16.83 7.86 6.72
C ASP A 168 -15.65 7.23 7.48
N LEU A 169 -15.73 5.93 7.77
CA LEU A 169 -14.63 5.19 8.40
C LEU A 169 -13.38 5.21 7.53
N LYS A 170 -13.52 4.93 6.22
CA LYS A 170 -12.42 4.99 5.26
C LYS A 170 -11.76 6.37 5.27
N LYS A 171 -12.55 7.43 5.16
CA LYS A 171 -12.07 8.81 5.15
C LYS A 171 -11.28 9.14 6.41
N ARG A 172 -11.81 8.79 7.59
CA ARG A 172 -11.12 9.00 8.88
C ARG A 172 -9.79 8.27 8.96
N LEU A 173 -9.72 7.07 8.38
CA LEU A 173 -8.50 6.27 8.37
C LEU A 173 -7.45 6.88 7.43
N GLU A 174 -7.87 7.38 6.27
CA GLU A 174 -7.02 8.14 5.34
C GLU A 174 -6.47 9.41 5.99
N GLU A 175 -7.31 10.20 6.67
CA GLU A 175 -6.89 11.38 7.42
C GLU A 175 -5.89 11.02 8.53
N PHE A 176 -6.14 9.95 9.27
CA PHE A 176 -5.24 9.48 10.32
C PHE A 176 -3.86 9.09 9.78
N TRP A 177 -3.80 8.42 8.61
CA TRP A 177 -2.53 8.08 7.99
C TRP A 177 -1.76 9.33 7.53
N GLU A 178 -2.41 10.35 7.00
CA GLU A 178 -1.72 11.58 6.58
C GLU A 178 -1.20 12.40 7.78
N GLU A 179 -1.90 12.38 8.92
CA GLU A 179 -1.53 13.19 10.10
C GLU A 179 -0.47 12.52 10.99
N GLU A 180 -0.60 11.22 11.28
CA GLU A 180 0.27 10.54 12.25
C GLU A 180 1.35 9.68 11.60
N PHE A 181 1.19 9.31 10.33
CA PHE A 181 2.11 8.41 9.64
C PHE A 181 3.31 9.15 9.01
N ILE A 182 4.01 9.94 9.82
CA ILE A 182 5.34 10.47 9.45
C ILE A 182 6.37 9.38 9.73
N ILE A 183 6.45 8.41 8.83
CA ILE A 183 7.48 7.38 8.87
C ILE A 183 8.81 8.05 8.51
N ILE A 184 9.64 8.26 9.54
CA ILE A 184 11.02 8.74 9.44
C ILE A 184 11.07 10.23 9.07
N PRO A 185 11.33 11.14 10.05
CA PRO A 185 11.88 12.44 9.71
C PRO A 185 13.10 12.17 8.83
N PRO A 186 13.29 12.87 7.70
CA PRO A 186 14.46 12.67 6.85
C PRO A 186 15.69 13.08 7.66
N HIS A 187 16.23 12.14 8.44
CA HIS A 187 17.46 12.30 9.17
C HIS A 187 18.55 12.41 8.12
N ASP A 188 18.96 13.66 7.87
CA ASP A 188 20.22 14.06 7.26
C ASP A 188 20.69 13.18 6.11
N PHE A 189 19.96 13.23 4.99
CA PHE A 189 20.67 13.08 3.72
C PHE A 189 21.71 14.19 3.67
N CYS A 190 22.98 13.84 3.90
CA CYS A 190 24.09 14.78 3.95
C CYS A 190 24.07 15.65 2.68
N TYR A 191 23.62 16.89 2.81
CA TYR A 191 23.75 17.88 1.75
C TYR A 191 25.24 18.14 1.58
N LEU A 192 25.76 17.89 0.39
CA LEU A 192 27.10 18.29 0.03
C LEU A 192 27.16 19.82 0.06
N THR A 193 28.22 20.37 0.63
CA THR A 193 28.55 21.79 0.55
C THR A 193 29.90 21.92 -0.13
N LEU A 194 30.00 22.82 -1.12
CA LEU A 194 31.28 23.16 -1.73
C LEU A 194 31.87 24.33 -0.96
N ASP A 195 33.07 24.14 -0.41
CA ASP A 195 33.84 25.22 0.19
C ASP A 195 34.26 26.22 -0.91
N PRO A 196 33.82 27.49 -0.86
CA PRO A 196 34.17 28.49 -1.86
C PRO A 196 35.68 28.71 -2.03
N HIS A 197 36.50 28.38 -1.03
CA HIS A 197 37.95 28.59 -1.03
C HIS A 197 38.75 27.37 -1.49
N THR A 198 38.14 26.19 -1.48
CA THR A 198 38.84 24.91 -1.71
C THR A 198 38.22 24.09 -2.86
N ALA A 199 36.97 24.36 -3.23
CA ALA A 199 36.27 23.62 -4.27
C ALA A 199 36.76 23.98 -5.67
N HIS A 200 36.91 22.97 -6.53
CA HIS A 200 37.30 23.16 -7.92
C HIS A 200 36.22 23.95 -8.70
N PRO A 201 36.57 24.98 -9.50
CA PRO A 201 35.58 25.85 -10.17
C PRO A 201 34.59 25.14 -11.11
N HIS A 202 34.97 23.95 -11.58
CA HIS A 202 34.15 23.14 -12.49
C HIS A 202 33.22 22.15 -11.78
N LEU A 203 33.31 22.01 -10.45
CA LEU A 203 32.39 21.19 -9.67
C LEU A 203 31.08 21.94 -9.46
N ARG A 204 29.97 21.24 -9.69
CA ARG A 204 28.61 21.71 -9.37
C ARG A 204 27.86 20.65 -8.61
N LEU A 205 27.03 21.10 -7.68
CA LEU A 205 26.12 20.25 -6.96
C LEU A 205 24.79 20.16 -7.71
N SER A 206 24.23 18.96 -7.76
CA SER A 206 22.98 18.60 -8.41
C SER A 206 22.16 17.69 -7.50
N GLU A 207 20.91 17.41 -7.89
CA GLU A 207 19.96 16.61 -7.09
C GLU A 207 19.81 17.11 -5.64
N LYS A 208 19.47 18.40 -5.47
CA LYS A 208 19.35 19.02 -4.15
C LYS A 208 20.62 18.84 -3.31
N ASN A 209 21.78 19.09 -3.90
CA ASN A 209 23.10 18.96 -3.29
C ASN A 209 23.48 17.54 -2.84
N ARG A 210 23.03 16.51 -3.55
CA ARG A 210 23.38 15.12 -3.26
C ARG A 210 24.43 14.54 -4.19
N VAL A 211 24.62 15.14 -5.38
CA VAL A 211 25.55 14.65 -6.41
C VAL A 211 26.45 15.78 -6.90
N ALA A 212 27.76 15.59 -6.86
CA ALA A 212 28.73 16.52 -7.43
C ALA A 212 29.12 16.09 -8.86
N THR A 213 28.94 16.98 -9.83
CA THR A 213 29.27 16.75 -11.25
C THR A 213 30.35 17.72 -11.71
N GLU A 214 31.24 17.24 -12.58
CA GLU A 214 32.28 18.05 -13.22
C GLU A 214 31.75 18.57 -14.56
N ASN A 215 31.66 19.91 -14.70
CA ASN A 215 31.24 20.52 -15.96
C ASN A 215 32.39 20.51 -16.97
N ARG A 216 32.52 19.40 -17.71
CA ARG A 216 33.39 19.33 -18.89
C ARG A 216 32.75 20.10 -20.04
N LYS A 217 33.15 21.37 -20.21
CA LYS A 217 32.96 22.03 -21.51
C LYS A 217 33.82 21.28 -22.53
N CYS A 218 33.21 20.40 -23.30
CA CYS A 218 33.81 19.93 -24.56
C CYS A 218 33.86 21.14 -25.49
N ALA A 219 35.01 21.83 -25.53
CA ALA A 219 35.31 22.77 -26.59
C ALA A 219 35.60 21.95 -27.85
N CYS A 220 34.58 21.68 -28.65
CA CYS A 220 34.79 21.26 -30.02
C CYS A 220 35.42 22.44 -30.77
N PHE A 221 36.72 22.35 -31.02
CA PHE A 221 37.42 23.18 -31.99
C PHE A 221 36.91 22.80 -33.38
N ASP A 222 36.08 23.65 -34.00
CA ASP A 222 35.77 23.52 -35.41
C ASP A 222 36.63 24.53 -36.18
N GLY A 223 37.64 24.01 -36.87
CA GLY A 223 38.56 24.78 -37.71
C GLY A 223 38.49 24.29 -39.15
N ARG A 224 38.07 25.18 -40.06
CA ARG A 224 38.56 25.38 -41.44
C ARG A 224 37.65 26.39 -42.16
N HIS A 225 38.14 27.59 -42.50
CA HIS A 225 38.92 28.01 -43.69
C HIS A 225 38.07 28.59 -44.83
N HIS A 226 38.28 29.90 -45.03
CA HIS A 226 38.23 30.74 -46.23
C HIS A 226 37.32 30.40 -47.42
N GLY A 227 36.52 31.40 -47.79
CA GLY A 227 36.14 31.72 -49.16
C GLY A 227 35.77 33.20 -49.28
N ASN A 228 36.63 34.00 -49.90
CA ASN A 228 36.37 35.39 -50.30
C ASN A 228 35.16 35.46 -51.24
N ASN A 229 34.33 36.50 -51.10
CA ASN A 229 33.95 37.30 -52.27
C ASN A 229 33.41 38.68 -51.86
N SER A 230 34.02 39.68 -52.48
CA SER A 230 33.71 41.10 -52.45
C SER A 230 32.37 41.40 -53.15
N SER A 231 31.63 42.42 -52.68
CA SER A 231 31.01 43.49 -53.50
C SER A 231 30.13 44.42 -52.65
N LEU A 232 30.66 45.63 -52.42
CA LEU A 232 30.11 46.99 -52.29
C LEU A 232 28.74 47.30 -51.59
N PRO A 233 28.62 48.51 -51.00
CA PRO A 233 27.46 48.96 -50.21
C PRO A 233 26.51 49.89 -51.00
N GLU A 234 25.28 50.05 -50.49
CA GLU A 234 24.30 51.16 -50.63
C GLU A 234 22.94 50.54 -50.27
N THR A 235 22.10 51.03 -49.35
CA THR A 235 21.78 52.37 -48.83
C THR A 235 21.23 52.23 -47.41
#